data_AF-A0A7T5RME2-F1
#
_entry.id   AF-A0A7T5RME2-F1
#
_cell.length_a   1.000
_cell.length_b   1.000
_cell.length_c   1.000
_cell.angle_alpha   90.00
_cell.angle_beta   90.00
_cell.angle_gamma   90.00
#
_symmetry.space_group_name_H-M   'P 1'
#
loop_
_entity.id
_entity.type
_entity.pdbx_description
1 polymer ?
#
loop_
_entity_poly.entity_id
_entity_poly.type
_entity_poly.pdbx_seq_one_letter_code
_entity_poly.pdbx_strand_id
1 'polypeptide(L)' 'MAKKKKTILVKMESESSKYFYTTKKNPKMEGGFNDTGKLKLKRYDPLTLKHEWFVEKKLK' A
#
# COMPACT_ATOMS: atom_id res chain seq x y z
N MET A 1 -27.13 -11.79 -7.29
CA MET A 1 -26.40 -10.50 -7.40
C MET A 1 -25.03 -10.65 -6.75
N ALA A 2 -23.93 -10.24 -7.43
CA ALA A 2 -22.59 -10.35 -6.85
C ALA A 2 -22.37 -9.34 -5.71
N LYS A 3 -21.98 -9.81 -4.51
CA LYS A 3 -21.62 -8.93 -3.39
C LYS A 3 -20.41 -8.06 -3.78
N LYS A 4 -20.57 -6.73 -3.81
CA LYS A 4 -19.42 -5.80 -3.92
C LYS A 4 -18.52 -5.98 -2.70
N LYS A 5 -17.26 -6.39 -2.92
CA LYS A 5 -16.26 -6.46 -1.87
C LYS A 5 -15.91 -5.04 -1.41
N LYS A 6 -15.97 -4.79 -0.10
CA LYS A 6 -15.52 -3.53 0.52
C LYS A 6 -14.02 -3.40 0.25
N THR A 7 -13.59 -2.30 -0.35
CA THR A 7 -12.17 -1.99 -0.61
C THR A 7 -11.83 -0.63 -0.02
N ILE A 8 -10.62 -0.48 0.51
CA ILE A 8 -10.10 0.77 1.09
C ILE A 8 -8.99 1.27 0.16
N LEU A 9 -9.02 2.56 -0.15
CA LEU A 9 -7.91 3.21 -0.85
C LEU A 9 -6.81 3.55 0.17
N VAL A 10 -5.57 3.14 -0.11
CA VAL A 10 -4.42 3.40 0.75
C VAL A 10 -3.28 4.04 -0.03
N LYS A 11 -2.45 4.80 0.68
CA LYS A 11 -1.27 5.45 0.15
C LYS A 11 -0.05 4.58 0.48
N MET A 12 0.77 4.29 -0.50
CA MET A 12 2.04 3.62 -0.35
C MET A 12 3.12 4.67 -0.50
N GLU A 13 3.79 5.04 0.59
CA GLU A 13 4.88 6.03 0.57
C GLU A 13 6.24 5.33 0.53
N SER A 14 7.15 5.85 -0.29
CA SER A 14 8.56 5.43 -0.29
C SER A 14 9.22 5.82 1.03
N GLU A 15 10.11 4.97 1.55
CA GLU A 15 10.95 5.33 2.71
C GLU A 15 12.04 6.36 2.34
N SER A 16 12.52 6.33 1.10
CA SER A 16 13.65 7.15 0.65
C SER A 16 13.24 8.43 -0.07
N SER A 17 12.01 8.50 -0.60
CA SER A 17 11.56 9.61 -1.44
C SER A 17 10.16 10.11 -1.10
N LYS A 18 9.81 11.27 -1.66
CA LYS A 18 8.46 11.87 -1.54
C LYS A 18 7.43 11.24 -2.50
N TYR A 19 7.85 10.28 -3.33
CA TYR A 19 6.97 9.61 -4.28
C TYR A 19 6.01 8.65 -3.56
N PHE A 20 4.79 8.53 -4.08
CA PHE A 20 3.81 7.62 -3.53
C PHE A 20 2.93 7.00 -4.61
N TYR A 21 2.46 5.79 -4.31
CA TYR A 21 1.43 5.11 -5.08
C TYR A 21 0.11 5.12 -4.31
N THR A 22 -1.00 5.00 -5.04
CA THR A 22 -2.30 4.67 -4.47
C THR A 22 -2.68 3.26 -4.83
N THR A 23 -3.09 2.46 -3.85
CA THR A 23 -3.55 1.09 -4.09
C THR A 23 -4.88 0.85 -3.38
N LYS A 24 -5.67 -0.10 -3.89
CA LYS A 24 -6.88 -0.57 -3.22
C LYS A 24 -6.53 -1.84 -2.44
N LYS A 25 -6.87 -1.88 -1.16
CA LYS A 25 -6.73 -3.08 -0.32
C LYS A 25 -8.07 -3.54 0.22
N ASN A 26 -8.18 -4.81 0.56
CA ASN A 26 -9.33 -5.31 1.29
C ASN A 26 -9.20 -4.91 2.78
N PRO A 27 -10.28 -4.43 3.44
CA PRO A 27 -10.28 -4.07 4.87
C PRO A 27 -9.83 -5.23 5.76
N LYS A 28 -10.19 -6.46 5.40
CA LYS A 28 -9.79 -7.67 6.14
C LYS A 28 -8.27 -7.92 6.12
N MET A 29 -7.54 -7.27 5.21
CA MET A 29 -6.08 -7.34 5.13
C MET A 29 -5.41 -6.15 5.84
N GLU A 30 -6.08 -5.48 6.79
CA GLU A 30 -5.45 -4.45 7.64
C GLU A 30 -4.25 -4.98 8.45
N GLY A 31 -4.00 -6.29 8.45
CA GLY A 31 -2.81 -6.95 9.00
C GLY A 31 -1.83 -7.58 7.97
N GLY A 32 -1.96 -7.35 6.67
CA GLY A 32 -1.12 -8.03 5.67
C GLY A 32 -1.61 -9.45 5.33
N PHE A 33 -0.73 -10.31 4.82
CA PHE A 33 -1.08 -11.68 4.38
C PHE A 33 -1.50 -12.60 5.55
N ASN A 34 -1.11 -12.27 6.79
CA ASN A 34 -1.32 -13.07 8.02
C ASN A 34 -1.75 -12.20 9.23
N ASP A 35 -2.76 -11.32 9.08
CA ASP A 35 -3.42 -10.59 10.18
C ASP A 35 -2.53 -9.73 11.14
N THR A 36 -1.28 -9.42 10.77
CA THR A 36 -0.35 -8.65 11.61
C THR A 36 0.47 -7.61 10.81
N GLY A 37 -0.06 -6.40 10.59
CA GLY A 37 0.70 -5.23 10.13
C GLY A 37 0.29 -4.48 8.84
N LYS A 38 0.97 -3.34 8.60
CA LYS A 38 0.81 -2.46 7.44
C LYS A 38 1.35 -3.11 6.16
N LEU A 39 0.74 -2.84 5.01
CA LEU A 39 1.25 -3.32 3.71
C LEU A 39 2.68 -2.78 3.46
N LYS A 40 3.61 -3.68 3.14
CA LYS A 40 4.96 -3.34 2.66
C LYS A 40 5.20 -4.01 1.31
N LEU A 41 5.49 -3.22 0.30
CA LEU A 41 5.74 -3.72 -1.07
C LEU A 41 7.05 -3.16 -1.60
N LYS A 42 7.85 -3.99 -2.28
CA LYS A 42 8.92 -3.46 -3.12
C LYS A 42 8.32 -2.93 -4.42
N ARG A 43 8.52 -1.65 -4.70
CA ARG A 43 8.09 -0.99 -5.95
C ARG A 43 9.22 -0.13 -6.47
N TYR A 44 9.22 0.10 -7.77
CA TYR A 44 10.14 1.05 -8.38
C TYR A 44 9.81 2.46 -7.91
N ASP A 45 10.82 3.23 -7.57
CA ASP A 45 10.70 4.65 -7.26
C ASP A 45 11.32 5.46 -8.40
N PRO A 46 10.53 6.28 -9.12
CA PRO A 46 11.04 7.05 -10.26
C PRO A 46 11.97 8.19 -9.86
N LEU A 47 12.00 8.61 -8.58
CA LEU A 47 12.91 9.66 -8.11
C LEU A 47 14.31 9.10 -7.82
N THR A 48 14.38 7.92 -7.20
CA THR A 48 15.66 7.29 -6.82
C THR A 48 16.15 6.29 -7.87
N LEU A 49 15.31 5.99 -8.87
CA LEU A 49 15.55 5.05 -9.98
C LEU A 49 15.86 3.62 -9.51
N LYS A 50 15.36 3.24 -8.33
CA LYS A 50 15.63 1.95 -7.68
C LYS A 50 14.34 1.31 -7.19
N HIS A 51 14.39 0.00 -6.92
CA HIS A 51 13.29 -0.69 -6.25
C HIS A 51 13.46 -0.56 -4.74
N GLU A 52 12.52 0.13 -4.11
CA GLU A 52 12.55 0.46 -2.70
C GLU A 52 11.31 -0.08 -1.98
N TRP A 53 11.37 -0.10 -0.65
CA TRP A 53 10.24 -0.49 0.17
C TRP A 53 9.26 0.67 0.28
N PHE A 54 8.02 0.39 -0.09
CA PHE A 54 6.90 1.29 0.11
C PHE A 54 6.06 0.79 1.27
N VAL A 55 5.78 1.67 2.22
CA VAL A 55 5.00 1.37 3.43
C VAL A 55 3.64 2.05 3.36
N GLU A 56 2.62 1.34 3.81
CA GLU A 56 1.27 1.87 3.86
C GLU A 56 1.12 3.01 4.87
N LYS A 57 0.52 4.12 4.41
CA LYS A 57 -0.08 5.15 5.25
C LYS A 57 -1.56 5.33 4.90
N LYS A 58 -2.34 5.74 5.92
CA LYS A 58 -3.74 6.11 5.72
C LYS A 58 -3.82 7.31 4.80
N LEU A 59 -4.68 7.22 3.78
CA LEU A 59 -5.18 8.43 3.12
C LEU A 59 -6.00 9.20 4.16
N LYS A 60 -5.72 10.50 4.29
CA LYS A 60 -6.50 11.42 5.12
C LYS A 60 -7.69 11.93 4.32
#